data_AF-A0A1B6GCT8-F1
#
_entry.id   AF-A0A1B6GCT8-F1
#
_cell.length_a   1.000
_cell.length_b   1.000
_cell.length_c   1.000
_cell.angle_alpha   90.00
_cell.angle_beta   90.00
_cell.angle_gamma   90.00
#
_symmetry.space_group_name_H-M   'P 1'
#
loop_
_entity.id
_entity.type
_entity.pdbx_description
1 polymer ?
#
loop_
_entity_poly.entity_id
_entity_poly.type
_entity_poly.pdbx_seq_one_letter_code
_entity_poly.pdbx_strand_id
1 'polypeptide(L)'
;HLSQSGLPIVVGGDLNIDIHSKDSFATKFLDVLRSLNCRCLNFKPTRGTACIDNVFTNLPEQDIKTEVLIPPLSDHNALLTTVCLDKYCTPSNNVKPSSKLIRDFSRAKVE
;
A
#
# COMPACT_ATOMS: atom_id res chain seq x y z
N HIS A 1 12.83 -12.22 -10.93
CA HIS A 1 12.08 -13.48 -11.13
C HIS A 1 10.58 -13.32 -10.87
N LEU A 2 10.12 -12.67 -9.79
CA LEU A 2 8.68 -12.43 -9.53
C LEU A 2 7.98 -11.55 -10.59
N SER A 3 8.68 -10.59 -11.21
CA SER A 3 8.12 -9.79 -12.30
C SER A 3 7.93 -10.58 -13.61
N GLN A 4 8.67 -11.68 -13.79
CA GLN A 4 8.64 -12.52 -14.99
C GLN A 4 7.56 -13.60 -14.93
N SER A 5 7.05 -13.93 -13.75
CA SER A 5 5.98 -14.92 -13.58
C SER A 5 4.59 -14.39 -13.91
N GLY A 6 4.45 -13.08 -14.16
CA GLY A 6 3.15 -12.44 -14.43
C GLY A 6 2.19 -12.44 -13.23
N LEU A 7 2.69 -12.75 -12.02
CA LEU A 7 1.87 -12.82 -10.82
C LEU A 7 1.52 -11.42 -10.30
N PRO A 8 0.30 -11.21 -9.78
CA PRO A 8 -0.06 -10.01 -9.05
C PRO A 8 0.83 -9.82 -7.81
N ILE A 9 1.37 -8.62 -7.65
CA ILE A 9 2.22 -8.22 -6.53
C ILE A 9 1.51 -7.08 -5.81
N VAL A 10 1.34 -7.21 -4.50
CA VAL A 10 0.96 -6.10 -3.62
C VAL A 10 1.89 -6.16 -2.41
N VAL A 11 2.67 -5.11 -2.20
CA VAL A 11 3.57 -4.98 -1.05
C VAL A 11 3.28 -3.66 -0.38
N GLY A 12 3.08 -3.67 0.94
CA GLY A 12 2.83 -2.47 1.72
C GLY A 12 3.67 -2.44 2.98
N GLY A 13 4.06 -1.24 3.41
CA GLY A 13 4.78 -1.05 4.68
C GLY A 13 5.42 0.33 4.81
N ASP A 14 6.09 0.51 5.94
CA ASP A 14 6.99 1.62 6.21
C ASP A 14 8.33 1.37 5.50
N LEU A 15 8.63 2.20 4.51
CA LEU A 15 9.87 2.11 3.73
C LEU A 15 10.99 2.93 4.36
N ASN A 16 10.66 3.89 5.24
CA ASN A 16 11.56 4.95 5.68
C ASN A 16 12.27 5.67 4.49
N ILE A 17 11.58 5.76 3.35
CA ILE A 17 12.03 6.45 2.13
C ILE A 17 10.95 7.45 1.74
N ASP A 18 11.27 8.74 1.80
CA ASP A 18 10.34 9.75 1.32
C ASP A 18 10.34 9.75 -0.21
N ILE A 19 9.25 9.28 -0.81
CA ILE A 19 9.14 9.13 -2.28
C ILE A 19 9.12 10.48 -3.03
N HIS A 20 8.91 11.60 -2.32
CA HIS A 20 9.01 12.95 -2.88
C HIS A 20 10.43 13.51 -2.79
N SER A 21 11.31 12.85 -2.06
CA SER A 21 12.70 13.28 -1.94
C SER A 21 13.40 13.19 -3.29
N LYS A 22 14.24 14.18 -3.59
CA LYS A 22 15.09 14.22 -4.78
C LYS A 22 16.44 13.54 -4.53
N ASP A 23 16.60 12.84 -3.42
CA ASP A 23 17.84 12.13 -3.15
C ASP A 23 18.03 10.89 -4.05
N SER A 24 19.28 10.45 -4.15
CA SER A 24 19.67 9.35 -5.02
C SER A 24 19.10 8.00 -4.56
N PHE A 25 18.77 7.84 -3.29
CA PHE A 25 18.25 6.61 -2.72
C PHE A 25 16.78 6.43 -3.09
N ALA A 26 15.95 7.47 -2.91
CA ALA A 26 14.57 7.49 -3.36
C ALA A 26 14.46 7.24 -4.87
N THR A 27 15.33 7.89 -5.66
CA THR A 27 15.38 7.69 -7.12
C THR A 27 15.69 6.24 -7.49
N LYS A 28 16.75 5.65 -6.90
CA LYS A 28 17.13 4.25 -7.13
C LYS A 28 16.03 3.27 -6.72
N PHE A 29 15.35 3.53 -5.60
CA PHE A 29 14.23 2.73 -5.15
C PHE A 29 13.09 2.73 -6.18
N LEU A 30 12.69 3.90 -6.66
CA LEU A 30 11.66 4.04 -7.70
C LEU A 30 12.08 3.35 -9.01
N ASP A 31 13.35 3.43 -9.38
CA ASP A 31 13.87 2.72 -10.57
C ASP A 31 13.82 1.20 -10.42
N VAL A 32 14.12 0.67 -9.23
CA VAL A 32 13.93 -0.76 -8.93
C VAL A 32 12.46 -1.14 -9.07
N LEU A 33 11.54 -0.36 -8.51
CA LEU A 33 10.10 -0.63 -8.67
C LEU A 33 9.69 -0.65 -10.15
N ARG A 34 10.12 0.34 -10.95
CA ARG A 34 9.86 0.39 -12.39
C ARG A 34 10.41 -0.81 -13.13
N SER A 35 11.62 -1.28 -12.78
CA SER A 35 12.22 -2.47 -13.39
C SER A 35 11.41 -3.76 -13.14
N LEU A 36 10.58 -3.75 -12.10
CA LEU A 36 9.68 -4.84 -11.73
C LEU A 36 8.24 -4.63 -12.22
N ASN A 37 8.00 -3.60 -13.04
CA ASN A 37 6.66 -3.14 -13.45
C ASN A 37 5.76 -2.79 -12.25
N CYS A 38 6.36 -2.32 -11.14
CA CYS A 38 5.65 -1.87 -9.97
C CYS A 38 5.59 -0.33 -9.91
N ARG A 39 4.50 0.18 -9.36
CA ARG A 39 4.29 1.61 -9.05
C ARG A 39 3.84 1.80 -7.61
N CYS A 40 4.18 2.94 -7.03
CA CYS A 40 3.62 3.39 -5.74
C CYS A 40 2.14 3.75 -5.91
N LEU A 41 1.33 3.48 -4.87
CA LEU A 41 -0.08 3.82 -4.81
C LEU A 41 -0.35 5.08 -3.99
N ASN A 42 0.52 5.40 -3.04
CA ASN A 42 0.39 6.58 -2.20
C ASN A 42 1.40 7.66 -2.64
N PHE A 43 0.94 8.91 -2.71
CA PHE A 43 1.78 10.10 -2.93
C PHE A 43 1.46 11.20 -1.91
N LYS A 44 0.79 10.86 -0.81
CA LYS A 44 0.41 11.80 0.26
C LYS A 44 1.25 11.52 1.52
N PRO A 45 1.54 12.55 2.34
CA PRO A 45 2.29 12.36 3.57
C PRO A 45 1.68 11.31 4.49
N THR A 46 2.54 10.45 5.03
CA THR A 46 2.18 9.44 6.03
C THR A 46 2.80 9.69 7.39
N ARG A 47 3.80 10.57 7.51
CA ARG A 47 4.35 10.99 8.80
C ARG A 47 4.73 12.45 8.76
N GLY A 48 3.99 13.32 9.46
CA GLY A 48 4.16 14.77 9.33
C GLY A 48 4.00 15.20 7.86
N THR A 49 5.07 15.72 7.26
CA THR A 49 5.11 16.10 5.83
C THR A 49 5.74 15.05 4.91
N ALA A 50 6.30 13.97 5.47
CA ALA A 50 7.05 12.96 4.70
C ALA A 50 6.12 11.83 4.22
N CYS A 51 6.38 11.29 3.02
CA CYS A 51 5.65 10.17 2.44
C CYS A 51 6.52 8.89 2.48
N ILE A 52 6.60 8.28 3.67
CA ILE A 52 7.53 7.17 3.96
C ILE A 52 6.86 5.79 4.02
N ASP A 53 5.53 5.75 4.14
CA ASP A 53 4.74 4.54 4.03
C ASP A 53 4.12 4.46 2.64
N ASN A 54 4.19 3.29 2.01
CA ASN A 54 3.60 3.09 0.70
C ASN A 54 3.04 1.68 0.51
N VAL A 55 2.20 1.56 -0.51
CA VAL A 55 1.83 0.28 -1.11
C VAL A 55 2.28 0.33 -2.56
N PHE A 56 3.02 -0.66 -3.03
CA PHE A 56 3.45 -0.77 -4.42
C PHE A 56 2.99 -2.08 -5.05
N THR A 57 2.71 -2.01 -6.34
CA THR A 57 2.02 -3.08 -7.05
C THR A 57 2.27 -3.02 -8.55
N ASN A 58 2.15 -4.18 -9.21
CA ASN A 58 2.06 -4.30 -10.67
C ASN A 58 0.60 -4.42 -11.18
N LEU A 59 -0.39 -4.27 -10.29
CA LEU A 59 -1.80 -4.32 -10.65
C LEU A 59 -2.24 -3.06 -11.42
N PRO A 60 -3.17 -3.21 -12.38
CA PRO A 60 -3.82 -2.10 -13.06
C PRO A 60 -4.55 -1.16 -12.07
N GLU A 61 -4.64 0.12 -12.41
CA GLU A 61 -5.28 1.13 -11.55
C GLU A 61 -6.75 0.83 -11.24
N GLN A 62 -7.48 0.23 -12.17
CA GLN A 62 -8.87 -0.18 -11.96
C GLN A 62 -9.05 -1.30 -10.92
N ASP A 63 -7.98 -2.05 -10.62
CA ASP A 63 -8.03 -3.24 -9.78
C ASP A 63 -7.50 -2.99 -8.36
N ILE A 64 -6.95 -1.80 -8.09
CA ILE A 64 -6.42 -1.46 -6.78
C ILE A 64 -6.46 0.04 -6.50
N LYS A 65 -6.90 0.39 -5.29
CA LYS A 65 -6.89 1.77 -4.79
C LYS A 65 -6.35 1.83 -3.36
N THR A 66 -5.71 2.94 -3.04
CA THR A 66 -5.20 3.22 -1.69
C THR A 66 -5.62 4.62 -1.26
N GLU A 67 -5.99 4.75 0.01
CA GLU A 67 -6.25 6.03 0.65
C GLU A 67 -5.52 6.15 1.98
N VAL A 68 -5.26 7.38 2.40
CA VAL A 68 -4.62 7.70 3.67
C VAL A 68 -5.70 7.93 4.72
N LEU A 69 -5.60 7.21 5.83
CA LEU A 69 -6.44 7.38 7.02
C LEU A 69 -5.60 7.99 8.14
N ILE A 70 -6.17 8.93 8.89
CA ILE A 70 -5.49 9.60 10.01
C ILE A 70 -5.95 8.93 11.32
N PRO A 71 -5.13 8.03 11.92
CA PRO A 71 -5.47 7.43 13.20
C PRO A 71 -5.24 8.43 14.35
N PRO A 72 -5.99 8.30 15.46
CA PRO A 72 -5.93 9.26 16.56
C PRO A 72 -4.68 9.16 17.46
N LEU A 73 -3.95 8.04 17.41
CA LEU A 73 -2.90 7.70 18.40
C LEU A 73 -1.51 7.44 17.80
N SER A 74 -1.38 7.50 16.48
CA SER A 74 -0.11 7.19 15.77
C SER A 74 0.43 8.45 15.13
N ASP A 75 1.75 8.64 15.17
CA ASP A 75 2.44 9.69 14.42
C ASP A 75 2.53 9.38 12.93
N HIS A 76 2.23 8.13 12.54
CA HIS A 76 1.99 7.72 11.17
C HIS A 76 0.50 7.66 10.83
N ASN A 77 0.13 8.13 9.65
CA ASN A 77 -1.14 7.89 8.99
C ASN A 77 -1.17 6.47 8.41
N ALA A 78 -2.32 5.80 8.51
CA ALA A 78 -2.53 4.47 7.97
C ALA A 78 -2.84 4.51 6.47
N LEU A 79 -2.53 3.42 5.76
CA LEU A 79 -2.93 3.21 4.37
C LEU A 79 -4.03 2.15 4.29
N LEU A 80 -5.22 2.52 3.81
CA LEU A 80 -6.28 1.58 3.48
C LEU A 80 -6.19 1.22 2.00
N THR A 81 -5.89 -0.04 1.70
CA THR A 81 -5.79 -0.55 0.32
C THR A 81 -6.91 -1.53 0.03
N THR A 82 -7.65 -1.26 -1.04
CA THR A 82 -8.70 -2.14 -1.56
C THR A 82 -8.21 -2.79 -2.85
N VAL A 83 -8.29 -4.12 -2.93
CA VAL A 83 -7.86 -4.91 -4.11
C VAL A 83 -9.05 -5.66 -4.67
N CYS A 84 -9.27 -5.55 -5.99
CA CYS A 84 -10.24 -6.33 -6.73
C CYS A 84 -9.59 -7.64 -7.22
N LEU A 85 -9.95 -8.76 -6.59
CA LEU A 85 -9.32 -10.06 -6.85
C LEU A 85 -10.06 -10.92 -7.87
N ASP A 86 -11.23 -10.50 -8.34
CA ASP A 86 -12.12 -11.32 -9.18
C ASP A 86 -11.46 -11.77 -10.50
N LYS A 87 -10.45 -11.04 -10.98
CA LYS A 87 -9.67 -11.38 -12.18
C LYS A 87 -8.47 -12.28 -11.92
N TYR A 88 -8.07 -12.42 -10.65
CA TYR A 88 -6.79 -13.01 -10.24
C TYR A 88 -6.96 -14.25 -9.36
N CYS A 89 -8.15 -14.48 -8.83
CA CYS A 89 -8.43 -15.59 -7.92
C CYS A 89 -9.69 -16.32 -8.35
N THR A 90 -9.61 -17.65 -8.44
CA THR A 90 -10.81 -18.50 -8.45
C THR A 90 -11.30 -18.70 -7.02
N PRO A 91 -12.57 -18.43 -6.69
CA PRO A 91 -13.11 -18.66 -5.37
C PRO A 91 -12.88 -20.11 -4.93
N SER A 92 -12.21 -20.30 -3.80
CA SER A 92 -12.10 -21.62 -3.19
C SER A 92 -13.26 -21.81 -2.22
N ASN A 93 -14.15 -22.76 -2.52
CA ASN A 93 -15.24 -23.16 -1.62
C ASN A 93 -14.74 -23.70 -0.27
N ASN A 94 -13.44 -23.97 -0.14
CA ASN A 94 -12.82 -24.56 1.05
C ASN A 94 -12.20 -23.53 2.00
N VAL A 95 -12.19 -22.24 1.66
CA VAL A 95 -11.58 -21.18 2.51
C VAL A 95 -12.62 -20.11 2.80
N LYS A 96 -13.00 -19.98 4.07
CA LYS A 96 -13.80 -18.83 4.54
C LYS A 96 -12.84 -17.69 4.92
N PRO A 97 -12.98 -16.48 4.36
CA PRO A 97 -12.26 -15.31 4.84
C PRO A 97 -12.52 -15.13 6.33
N SER A 98 -11.49 -14.92 7.13
CA SER A 98 -11.66 -14.46 8.51
C SER A 98 -11.15 -13.03 8.61
N SER A 99 -11.97 -12.17 9.20
CA SER A 99 -11.56 -10.82 9.59
C SER A 99 -11.57 -10.76 11.11
N LYS A 100 -10.52 -10.16 11.67
CA LYS A 100 -10.45 -9.87 13.09
C LYS A 100 -10.16 -8.40 13.23
N LEU A 101 -11.14 -7.64 13.72
CA LEU A 101 -10.91 -6.25 14.10
C LEU A 101 -9.97 -6.25 15.30
N ILE A 102 -8.74 -5.79 15.12
CA ILE A 102 -7.75 -5.71 16.19
C ILE A 102 -7.93 -4.43 17.01
N ARG A 103 -8.41 -3.34 16.37
CA ARG A 103 -8.71 -2.05 17.01
C ARG A 103 -9.83 -1.34 16.26
N ASP A 104 -10.81 -0.83 16.99
CA ASP A 104 -11.89 0.01 16.47
C ASP A 104 -11.58 1.48 16.77
N PHE A 105 -11.47 2.31 15.73
CA PHE A 105 -11.22 3.75 15.86
C PHE A 105 -12.45 4.60 15.54
N SER A 106 -13.61 3.99 15.27
CA SER A 106 -14.87 4.70 14.99
C SER A 106 -15.37 5.56 16.17
N ARG A 107 -14.76 5.41 17.36
CA ARG A 107 -15.10 6.15 18.58
C ARG A 107 -14.14 7.29 18.93
N ALA A 108 -13.09 7.53 18.16
CA ALA A 108 -12.21 8.67 18.43
C ALA A 108 -12.81 9.96 17.85
N LYS A 109 -13.85 10.49 18.51
CA LYS A 109 -14.11 11.93 18.46
C LYS A 109 -12.98 12.59 19.26
N VAL A 110 -12.03 13.18 18.55
CA VAL A 110 -11.09 14.11 19.15
C VAL A 110 -11.80 15.47 19.11
N GLU A 111 -12.15 15.97 20.30
CA GLU A 111 -12.56 17.37 20.52
C GLU A 111 -11.40 18.33 20.27
#